data_AF-A0A9J6BWY0-F1
#
_entry.id   AF-A0A9J6BWY0-F1
#
_cell.length_a   1.000
_cell.length_b   1.000
_cell.length_c   1.000
_cell.angle_alpha   90.00
_cell.angle_beta   90.00
_cell.angle_gamma   90.00
#
_symmetry.space_group_name_H-M   'P 1'
#
loop_
_entity.id
_entity.type
_entity.pdbx_description
1 polymer ?
#
loop_
_entity_poly.entity_id
_entity_poly.type
_entity_poly.pdbx_seq_one_letter_code
_entity_poly.pdbx_strand_id
1 'polypeptide(L)'
;MSKIEKKERRMKFTAMTEDAIHYPSLSSYDINNLYNDLLNFAACRLKMNGRLVMWFPIADHLIEENIFPEHTALQLVSKSRQQLISETSRILLTYEKISDHGEIVIKEHNYDFREKYFMQNLDKETKQELRDATAKRNNEEAAKRGNKIYSREEWREYHKRKRNERN
;
A
#
# COMPACT_ATOMS: atom_id res chain seq x y z
N MET A 1 -20.48 -33.35 -11.69
CA MET A 1 -21.10 -32.72 -10.50
C MET A 1 -20.07 -32.67 -9.37
N SER A 2 -19.17 -31.68 -9.35
CA SER A 2 -18.19 -31.54 -8.28
C SER A 2 -18.79 -30.72 -7.13
N LYS A 3 -18.89 -31.32 -5.95
CA LYS A 3 -19.45 -30.73 -4.73
C LYS A 3 -18.46 -29.67 -4.22
N ILE A 4 -18.82 -28.40 -4.31
CA ILE A 4 -18.04 -27.30 -3.72
C ILE A 4 -18.38 -27.26 -2.23
N GLU A 5 -17.47 -27.74 -1.38
CA GLU A 5 -17.61 -27.57 0.07
C GLU A 5 -17.45 -26.10 0.45
N LYS A 6 -18.50 -25.53 1.04
CA LYS A 6 -18.43 -24.20 1.65
C LYS A 6 -17.58 -24.32 2.92
N LYS A 7 -16.35 -23.82 2.85
CA LYS A 7 -15.49 -23.69 4.03
C LYS A 7 -16.15 -22.69 4.98
N GLU A 8 -16.70 -23.17 6.09
CA GLU A 8 -17.23 -22.32 7.14
C GLU A 8 -16.14 -21.34 7.59
N ARG A 9 -16.51 -20.05 7.69
CA ARG A 9 -15.65 -19.03 8.27
C ARG A 9 -15.36 -19.46 9.71
N ARG A 10 -14.15 -19.96 9.96
CA ARG A 10 -13.63 -20.14 11.33
C ARG A 10 -13.85 -18.81 12.06
N MET A 11 -14.73 -18.83 13.05
CA MET A 11 -14.91 -17.72 13.98
C MET A 11 -13.53 -17.47 14.60
N LYS A 12 -12.98 -16.26 14.40
CA LYS A 12 -11.70 -15.89 15.00
C LYS A 12 -11.95 -15.77 16.50
N PHE A 13 -11.66 -16.84 17.25
CA PHE A 13 -11.53 -16.81 18.70
C PHE A 13 -10.35 -15.89 19.02
N THR A 14 -10.61 -14.59 19.08
CA THR A 14 -9.64 -13.63 19.58
C THR A 14 -9.96 -13.46 21.06
N ALA A 15 -9.25 -14.25 21.87
CA ALA A 15 -8.91 -14.04 23.27
C ALA A 15 -10.02 -13.52 24.20
N MET A 16 -10.74 -14.43 24.86
CA MET A 16 -11.44 -14.18 26.13
C MET A 16 -11.27 -15.40 27.05
N THR A 17 -10.02 -15.78 27.31
CA THR A 17 -9.65 -16.75 28.36
C THR A 17 -8.84 -16.01 29.40
N GLU A 18 -9.03 -16.28 30.70
CA GLU A 18 -8.31 -15.60 31.79
C GLU A 18 -6.78 -15.73 31.67
N ASP A 19 -6.30 -16.79 31.00
CA ASP A 19 -4.87 -17.04 30.73
C ASP A 19 -4.35 -16.37 29.43
N ALA A 20 -5.15 -15.55 28.75
CA ALA A 20 -4.72 -14.89 27.52
C ALA A 20 -3.66 -13.82 27.84
N ILE A 21 -2.48 -13.94 27.21
CA ILE A 21 -1.41 -12.95 27.30
C ILE A 21 -1.96 -11.59 26.83
N HIS A 22 -2.13 -10.65 27.77
CA HIS A 22 -2.56 -9.29 27.47
C HIS A 22 -1.44 -8.55 26.74
N TYR A 23 -1.55 -8.45 25.43
CA TYR A 23 -0.74 -7.52 24.65
C TYR A 23 -1.31 -6.11 24.88
N PRO A 24 -0.49 -5.15 25.34
CA PRO A 24 -0.92 -3.77 25.48
C PRO A 24 -1.56 -3.29 24.17
N SER A 25 -2.63 -2.49 24.30
CA SER A 25 -3.24 -1.81 23.16
C SER A 25 -2.17 -1.09 22.35
N LEU A 26 -2.17 -1.33 21.04
CA LEU A 26 -1.24 -0.69 20.10
C LEU A 26 -1.48 0.83 20.15
N SER A 27 -0.65 1.58 20.89
CA SER A 27 -0.75 3.04 20.96
C SER A 27 -0.72 3.62 19.55
N SER A 28 -1.59 4.60 19.25
CA SER A 28 -1.62 5.27 17.96
C SER A 28 -0.30 6.01 17.74
N TYR A 29 0.54 5.48 16.84
CA TYR A 29 1.85 6.03 16.55
C TYR A 29 1.90 6.43 15.07
N ASP A 30 2.05 7.73 14.83
CA ASP A 30 2.13 8.31 13.50
C ASP A 30 3.46 7.92 12.83
N ILE A 31 3.42 7.66 11.53
CA ILE A 31 4.60 7.44 10.71
C ILE A 31 5.55 8.64 10.72
N ASN A 32 5.03 9.85 10.96
CA ASN A 32 5.86 11.05 11.08
C ASN A 32 6.73 11.00 12.33
N ASN A 33 6.15 10.55 13.44
CA ASN A 33 6.86 10.33 14.69
C ASN A 33 7.94 9.26 14.52
N LEU A 34 7.68 8.20 13.74
CA LEU A 34 8.68 7.17 13.42
C LEU A 34 9.93 7.75 12.79
N TYR A 35 9.77 8.57 11.75
CA TYR A 35 10.90 9.16 11.03
C TYR A 35 11.66 10.19 11.87
N ASN A 36 10.92 10.96 12.66
CA ASN A 36 11.46 11.88 13.64
C ASN A 36 12.34 11.16 14.67
N ASP A 37 11.84 10.07 15.26
CA ASP A 37 12.58 9.29 16.24
C ASP A 37 13.83 8.62 15.63
N LEU A 38 13.74 8.16 14.37
CA LEU A 38 14.90 7.62 13.65
C LEU A 38 15.98 8.68 13.42
N LEU A 39 15.61 9.91 13.03
CA LEU A 39 16.56 11.00 12.86
C LEU A 39 17.21 11.39 14.19
N ASN A 40 16.43 11.54 15.26
CA ASN A 40 16.95 11.80 16.60
C ASN A 40 17.91 10.70 17.07
N PHE A 41 17.51 9.45 16.89
CA PHE A 41 18.34 8.30 17.24
C PHE A 41 19.67 8.33 16.48
N ALA A 42 19.63 8.60 15.17
CA ALA A 42 20.82 8.70 14.35
C ALA A 42 21.72 9.88 14.76
N ALA A 43 21.16 11.06 15.01
CA ALA A 43 21.91 12.23 15.47
C ALA A 43 22.66 11.97 16.79
N CYS A 44 22.02 11.28 17.73
CA CYS A 44 22.59 10.94 19.03
C CYS A 44 23.63 9.80 18.97
N ARG A 45 23.46 8.84 18.06
CA ARG A 45 24.22 7.56 18.08
C ARG A 45 25.28 7.43 16.99
N LEU A 46 25.14 8.13 15.88
CA LEU A 46 26.16 8.10 14.83
C LEU A 46 27.41 8.87 15.28
N LYS A 47 28.57 8.37 14.87
CA LYS A 47 29.81 9.17 14.86
C LYS A 47 29.69 10.28 13.80
N MET A 48 30.51 11.32 13.92
CA MET A 48 30.65 12.33 12.87
C MET A 48 30.92 11.69 11.51
N ASN A 49 30.25 12.20 10.47
CA ASN A 49 30.21 11.66 9.10
C ASN A 49 29.62 10.23 8.99
N GLY A 50 29.04 9.70 10.07
CA GLY A 50 28.25 8.47 10.04
C GLY A 50 26.96 8.67 9.25
N ARG A 51 26.43 7.60 8.67
CA ARG A 51 25.27 7.69 7.76
C ARG A 51 24.07 6.91 8.26
N LEU A 52 22.90 7.53 8.15
CA LEU A 52 21.60 6.89 8.27
C LEU A 52 21.05 6.67 6.85
N VAL A 53 20.65 5.44 6.55
CA VAL A 53 20.01 5.09 5.27
C VAL A 53 18.65 4.48 5.59
N MET A 54 17.58 5.05 5.02
CA MET A 54 16.23 4.58 5.28
C MET A 54 15.30 4.73 4.07
N TRP A 55 14.29 3.86 4.01
CA TRP A 55 13.24 3.94 3.00
C TRP A 55 12.15 4.91 3.43
N PHE A 56 11.79 5.81 2.51
CA PHE A 56 10.73 6.79 2.68
C PHE A 56 9.65 6.60 1.61
N PRO A 57 8.42 6.21 1.98
CA PRO A 57 7.33 6.02 1.05
C PRO A 57 6.69 7.38 0.71
N ILE A 58 6.40 7.61 -0.57
CA ILE A 58 5.91 8.90 -1.05
C ILE A 58 5.01 8.73 -2.27
N ALA A 59 4.01 9.59 -2.41
CA ALA A 59 3.21 9.66 -3.62
C ALA A 59 3.98 10.44 -4.69
N ASP A 60 3.87 10.04 -5.96
CA ASP A 60 4.76 10.55 -7.01
C ASP A 60 4.67 12.07 -7.21
N HIS A 61 3.51 12.67 -7.00
CA HIS A 61 3.28 14.11 -7.11
C HIS A 61 3.97 14.95 -6.03
N LEU A 62 4.30 14.35 -4.88
CA LEU A 62 4.92 15.06 -3.74
C LEU A 62 6.45 15.02 -3.77
N ILE A 63 7.05 14.30 -4.72
CA ILE A 63 8.50 14.07 -4.74
C ILE A 63 9.28 15.37 -4.98
N GLU A 64 8.73 16.29 -5.76
CA GLU A 64 9.38 17.55 -6.12
C GLU A 64 9.30 18.61 -5.00
N GLU A 65 8.39 18.44 -4.04
CA GLU A 65 8.13 19.42 -2.97
C GLU A 65 9.15 19.38 -1.82
N ASN A 66 10.18 18.52 -1.90
CA ASN A 66 11.21 18.35 -0.87
C ASN A 66 10.65 18.15 0.55
N ILE A 67 9.56 17.39 0.66
CA ILE A 67 8.81 17.18 1.90
C ILE A 67 9.53 16.26 2.90
N PHE A 68 10.83 15.99 2.77
CA PHE A 68 11.50 14.95 3.54
C PHE A 68 11.71 15.35 5.01
N PRO A 69 11.82 14.37 5.93
CA PRO A 69 12.17 14.63 7.32
C PRO A 69 13.53 15.33 7.43
N GLU A 70 13.65 16.30 8.32
CA GLU A 70 14.88 17.10 8.48
C GLU A 70 15.30 17.20 9.95
N HIS A 71 16.60 17.25 10.18
CA HIS A 71 17.21 17.37 11.51
C HIS A 71 18.48 18.20 11.38
N THR A 72 18.69 19.19 12.23
CA THR A 72 19.80 20.16 12.06
C THR A 72 21.20 19.55 12.17
N ALA A 73 21.33 18.43 12.88
CA ALA A 73 22.57 17.65 12.95
C ALA A 73 22.82 16.67 11.79
N LEU A 74 21.85 16.48 10.90
CA LEU A 74 21.90 15.49 9.82
C LEU A 74 21.67 16.17 8.46
N GLN A 75 22.60 16.00 7.53
CA GLN A 75 22.45 16.50 6.16
C GLN A 75 21.96 15.39 5.24
N LEU A 76 20.91 15.66 4.46
CA LEU A 76 20.46 14.74 3.40
C LEU A 76 21.41 14.82 2.21
N VAL A 77 22.24 13.79 2.01
CA VAL A 77 23.31 13.78 0.99
C VAL A 77 22.94 13.02 -0.28
N SER A 78 21.94 12.13 -0.23
CA SER A 78 21.50 11.39 -1.41
C SER A 78 20.03 10.95 -1.30
N LYS A 79 19.38 10.87 -2.46
CA LYS A 79 18.01 10.40 -2.66
C LYS A 79 18.00 9.45 -3.86
N SER A 80 17.63 8.19 -3.66
CA SER A 80 17.46 7.22 -4.76
C SER A 80 16.01 6.79 -4.87
N ARG A 81 15.32 7.21 -5.95
CA ARG A 81 13.91 6.87 -6.19
C ARG A 81 13.79 5.45 -6.73
N GLN A 82 12.81 4.71 -6.21
CA GLN A 82 12.33 3.47 -6.78
C GLN A 82 10.81 3.55 -6.99
N GLN A 83 10.41 3.56 -8.26
CA GLN A 83 9.01 3.55 -8.67
C GLN A 83 8.35 2.21 -8.30
N LEU A 84 7.12 2.25 -7.79
CA LEU A 84 6.28 1.08 -7.56
C LEU A 84 5.18 0.98 -8.65
N ILE A 85 4.33 -0.05 -8.57
CA ILE A 85 3.33 -0.36 -9.62
C ILE A 85 2.21 0.72 -9.69
N SER A 86 1.98 1.47 -8.62
CA SER A 86 1.01 2.57 -8.51
C SER A 86 1.67 3.95 -8.67
N GLU A 87 0.88 5.03 -8.51
CA GLU A 87 1.35 6.44 -8.41
C GLU A 87 2.10 6.72 -7.09
N THR A 88 2.90 5.74 -6.67
CA THR A 88 3.67 5.76 -5.44
C THR A 88 5.07 5.27 -5.71
N SER A 89 6.00 5.87 -4.98
CA SER A 89 7.41 5.53 -5.00
C SER A 89 7.87 5.26 -3.58
N ARG A 90 9.03 4.61 -3.48
CA ARG A 90 9.85 4.65 -2.29
C ARG A 90 11.18 5.31 -2.62
N ILE A 91 11.63 6.22 -1.76
CA ILE A 91 12.90 6.92 -1.92
C ILE A 91 13.84 6.42 -0.83
N LEU A 92 15.03 5.96 -1.22
CA LEU A 92 16.10 5.66 -0.29
C LEU A 92 16.78 6.98 0.07
N LEU A 93 16.55 7.45 1.29
CA LEU A 93 17.16 8.66 1.82
C LEU A 93 18.46 8.29 2.53
N THR A 94 19.51 9.04 2.25
CA THR A 94 20.80 8.91 2.94
C THR A 94 21.16 10.21 3.62
N TYR A 95 21.20 10.18 4.94
CA TYR A 95 21.62 11.30 5.78
C TYR A 95 23.03 11.06 6.29
N GLU A 96 23.80 12.13 6.44
CA GLU A 96 25.14 12.13 7.04
C GLU A 96 25.16 13.05 8.26
N LYS A 97 25.78 12.60 9.36
CA LYS A 97 25.89 13.39 10.58
C LYS A 97 26.97 14.47 10.45
N ILE A 98 26.54 15.72 10.61
CA ILE A 98 27.37 16.93 10.45
C ILE A 98 27.55 17.73 11.75
N SER A 99 26.85 17.38 12.82
CA SER A 99 26.98 18.03 14.14
C SER A 99 26.64 17.04 15.26
N ASP A 100 27.20 17.25 16.46
CA ASP A 100 26.81 16.51 17.67
C ASP A 100 25.59 17.10 18.39
N HIS A 101 25.23 18.34 18.05
CA HIS A 101 24.07 19.04 18.58
C HIS A 101 23.11 19.36 17.45
N GLY A 102 21.84 19.05 17.67
CA GLY A 102 20.77 19.42 16.76
C GLY A 102 19.42 18.93 17.25
N GLU A 103 18.40 19.35 16.51
CA GLU A 103 17.01 19.09 16.80
C GLU A 103 16.29 18.76 15.49
N ILE A 104 15.13 18.13 15.61
CA ILE A 104 14.24 17.90 14.48
C ILE A 104 13.72 19.24 13.99
N VAL A 105 13.75 19.43 12.67
CA VAL A 105 13.05 20.54 12.03
C VAL A 105 11.60 20.10 11.86
N ILE A 106 10.73 20.57 12.75
CA ILE A 106 9.29 20.28 12.66
C ILE A 106 8.75 21.01 11.44
N LYS A 107 8.44 20.24 10.41
CA LYS A 107 7.66 20.69 9.27
C LYS A 107 6.28 20.08 9.40
N GLU A 108 5.24 20.88 9.17
CA GLU A 108 3.86 20.40 9.06
C GLU A 108 3.67 19.60 7.76
N HIS A 109 4.45 18.54 7.59
CA HIS A 109 4.22 17.59 6.53
C HIS A 109 3.22 16.58 7.09
N ASN A 110 1.95 16.78 6.76
CA ASN A 110 0.97 15.73 6.94
C ASN A 110 1.22 14.71 5.83
N TYR A 111 2.08 13.72 6.10
CA TYR A 111 2.32 12.62 5.18
C TYR A 111 1.10 11.70 5.19
N ASP A 112 0.07 12.16 4.50
CA ASP A 112 -1.11 11.40 4.12
C ASP A 112 -0.76 10.28 3.11
N PHE A 113 0.49 9.83 3.10
CA PHE A 113 0.88 8.64 2.36
C PHE A 113 0.16 7.43 2.93
N ARG A 114 0.00 7.34 4.27
CA ARG A 114 -0.64 6.18 4.89
C ARG A 114 -2.11 6.07 4.45
N GLU A 115 -2.90 7.13 4.57
CA GLU A 115 -4.30 7.04 4.15
C GLU A 115 -4.38 6.89 2.65
N LYS A 116 -3.68 7.69 1.83
CA LYS A 116 -3.72 7.54 0.35
C LYS A 116 -3.27 6.15 -0.13
N TYR A 117 -2.21 5.56 0.42
CA TYR A 117 -1.74 4.23 0.03
C TYR A 117 -2.73 3.12 0.40
N PHE A 118 -3.37 3.20 1.57
CA PHE A 118 -4.40 2.24 1.95
C PHE A 118 -5.74 2.51 1.24
N MET A 119 -6.10 3.77 1.00
CA MET A 119 -7.30 4.19 0.25
C MET A 119 -7.23 3.77 -1.23
N GLN A 120 -6.05 3.83 -1.87
CA GLN A 120 -5.86 3.31 -3.23
C GLN A 120 -6.20 1.82 -3.35
N ASN A 121 -6.08 1.04 -2.28
CA ASN A 121 -6.48 -0.36 -2.28
C ASN A 121 -8.00 -0.52 -2.05
N LEU A 122 -8.64 0.38 -1.29
CA LEU A 122 -10.10 0.45 -1.17
C LEU A 122 -10.74 0.82 -2.52
N ASP A 123 -10.18 1.80 -3.23
CA ASP A 123 -10.62 2.21 -4.57
C ASP A 123 -10.57 1.06 -5.59
N LYS A 124 -9.66 0.09 -5.43
CA LYS A 124 -9.62 -1.10 -6.31
C LYS A 124 -10.83 -1.99 -6.10
N GLU A 125 -11.28 -2.17 -4.85
CA GLU A 125 -12.51 -2.89 -4.54
C GLU A 125 -13.72 -2.14 -5.10
N THR A 126 -13.78 -0.82 -4.92
CA THR A 126 -14.87 0.02 -5.46
C THR A 126 -14.88 0.02 -7.00
N LYS A 127 -13.70 0.08 -7.64
CA LYS A 127 -13.56 -0.02 -9.11
C LYS A 127 -13.94 -1.40 -9.63
N GLN A 128 -13.67 -2.46 -8.87
CA GLN A 128 -14.09 -3.83 -9.21
C GLN A 128 -15.61 -3.95 -9.13
N GLU A 129 -16.24 -3.43 -8.07
CA GLU A 129 -17.70 -3.37 -7.93
C GLU A 129 -18.36 -2.59 -9.06
N LEU A 130 -17.80 -1.42 -9.45
CA LEU A 130 -18.27 -0.64 -10.59
C LEU A 130 -18.17 -1.43 -11.91
N ARG A 131 -17.07 -2.16 -12.13
CA ARG A 131 -16.90 -3.01 -13.32
C ARG A 131 -17.93 -4.15 -13.34
N ASP A 132 -18.16 -4.79 -12.21
CA ASP A 132 -19.12 -5.89 -12.09
C ASP A 132 -20.56 -5.40 -12.27
N ALA A 133 -20.91 -4.22 -11.71
CA ALA A 133 -22.20 -3.57 -11.92
C ALA A 133 -22.41 -3.19 -13.40
N THR A 134 -21.38 -2.64 -14.04
CA THR A 134 -21.42 -2.27 -15.48
C THR A 134 -21.56 -3.52 -16.36
N ALA A 135 -20.81 -4.59 -16.06
CA ALA A 135 -20.91 -5.87 -16.77
C ALA A 135 -22.29 -6.51 -16.62
N LYS A 136 -22.88 -6.43 -15.42
CA LYS A 136 -24.25 -6.90 -15.18
C LYS A 136 -25.27 -6.11 -16.00
N ARG A 137 -25.17 -4.78 -16.03
CA ARG A 137 -26.05 -3.92 -16.85
C ARG A 137 -25.94 -4.24 -18.34
N ASN A 138 -24.71 -4.40 -18.84
CA ASN A 138 -24.47 -4.73 -20.25
C ASN A 138 -25.02 -6.12 -20.60
N ASN A 139 -24.91 -7.10 -19.69
CA ASN A 139 -25.50 -8.42 -19.87
C ASN A 139 -27.05 -8.35 -19.88
N GLU A 140 -27.67 -7.61 -18.98
CA GLU A 140 -29.12 -7.41 -18.97
C GLU A 140 -29.63 -6.75 -20.26
N GLU A 141 -28.89 -5.78 -20.79
CA GLU A 141 -29.20 -5.13 -22.06
C GLU A 141 -29.01 -6.07 -23.27
N ALA A 142 -27.99 -6.93 -23.24
CA ALA A 142 -27.77 -7.97 -24.24
C ALA A 142 -28.89 -9.02 -24.23
N ALA A 143 -29.38 -9.42 -23.04
CA ALA A 143 -30.53 -10.31 -22.91
C ALA A 143 -31.79 -9.72 -23.55
N LYS A 144 -32.05 -8.42 -23.31
CA LYS A 144 -33.18 -7.70 -23.93
C LYS A 144 -33.09 -7.65 -25.46
N ARG A 145 -31.86 -7.62 -26.02
CA ARG A 145 -31.60 -7.66 -27.46
C ARG A 145 -31.62 -9.08 -28.04
N GLY A 146 -31.91 -10.11 -27.24
CA GLY A 146 -31.94 -11.51 -27.67
C GLY A 146 -30.56 -12.11 -27.92
N ASN A 147 -29.49 -11.45 -27.48
CA ASN A 147 -28.13 -11.96 -27.63
C ASN A 147 -27.87 -13.11 -26.64
N LYS A 148 -27.20 -14.16 -27.11
CA LYS A 148 -26.86 -15.32 -26.28
C LYS A 148 -25.73 -14.94 -25.32
N ILE A 149 -26.05 -14.90 -24.03
CA ILE A 149 -25.08 -14.63 -22.96
C ILE A 149 -24.44 -15.97 -22.59
N TYR A 150 -23.14 -16.10 -22.79
CA TYR A 150 -22.39 -17.29 -22.43
C TYR A 150 -21.86 -17.14 -21.02
N SER A 151 -21.96 -18.21 -20.23
CA SER A 151 -21.16 -18.33 -19.01
C SER A 151 -19.67 -18.32 -19.37
N ARG A 152 -18.80 -17.99 -18.41
CA ARG A 152 -17.35 -17.97 -18.65
C ARG A 152 -16.80 -19.33 -19.10
N GLU A 153 -17.43 -20.42 -18.69
CA GLU A 153 -17.07 -21.78 -19.08
C GLU A 153 -17.57 -22.11 -20.49
N GLU A 154 -18.81 -21.74 -20.79
CA GLU A 154 -19.41 -21.93 -22.13
C GLU A 154 -18.67 -21.12 -23.20
N TRP A 155 -18.25 -19.89 -22.87
CA TRP A 155 -17.48 -19.04 -23.76
C TRP A 155 -16.09 -19.64 -24.08
N ARG A 156 -15.44 -20.23 -23.06
CA ARG A 156 -14.14 -20.91 -23.21
C ARG A 156 -14.27 -22.17 -24.07
N GLU A 157 -15.29 -22.99 -23.81
CA GLU A 157 -15.62 -24.18 -24.60
C GLU A 157 -15.92 -23.83 -26.06
N TYR A 158 -16.74 -22.80 -26.30
CA TYR A 158 -17.08 -22.32 -27.64
C TYR A 158 -15.82 -21.90 -28.43
N HIS A 159 -14.94 -21.10 -27.83
CA HIS A 159 -13.71 -20.67 -28.49
C HIS A 159 -12.70 -21.81 -28.68
N LYS A 160 -12.65 -22.78 -27.75
CA LYS A 160 -11.82 -23.98 -27.89
C LYS A 160 -12.30 -24.85 -29.06
N ARG A 161 -13.61 -25.06 -29.20
CA ARG A 161 -14.22 -25.73 -30.36
C ARG A 161 -13.92 -25.00 -31.66
N LYS A 162 -14.15 -23.68 -31.73
CA LYS A 162 -13.88 -22.89 -32.93
C LYS A 162 -12.41 -22.89 -33.36
N ARG A 163 -11.48 -23.03 -32.41
CA ARG A 163 -10.04 -23.14 -32.69
C ARG A 163 -9.70 -24.51 -33.27
N ASN A 164 -10.33 -25.58 -32.79
CA ASN A 164 -10.14 -26.92 -33.29
C ASN A 164 -10.80 -27.15 -34.66
N GLU A 165 -11.89 -26.45 -34.96
CA GLU A 165 -12.59 -26.51 -36.27
C GLU A 165 -11.83 -25.74 -37.39
N ARG A 166 -10.78 -24.99 -37.05
CA ARG A 166 -9.96 -24.21 -38.00
C ARG A 166 -8.61 -24.86 -38.36
N ASN A 167 -8.28 -25.99 -37.74
CA ASN A 167 -7.14 -26.85 -38.06
C ASN A 167 -7.62 -28.11 -38.77
#